data_AF-A0A1E5K0Q1-F1
#
_entry.id   AF-A0A1E5K0Q1-F1
#
_cell.length_a   1.000
_cell.length_b   1.000
_cell.length_c   1.000
_cell.angle_alpha   90.00
_cell.angle_beta   90.00
_cell.angle_gamma   90.00
#
_symmetry.space_group_name_H-M   'P 1'
#
loop_
_entity.id
_entity.type
_entity.pdbx_description
1 polymer ?
#
loop_
_entity_poly.entity_id
_entity_poly.type
_entity_poly.pdbx_seq_one_letter_code
_entity_poly.pdbx_strand_id
1 'polypeptide(L)'
;MKAYMTSGTIDYLLKMEEKYKAIDFFFIISSEGAIAFYEGTSEKVFASGREFDVLKSVGNIQEHGYVIMNHIPVSEDSHATFEYRMKHSSSGIETMSGFQAMRLLKQTDSNMFVVFTQWASKDDFNNWTQSDHFKQAHKEQQAKKPGYIMERPFIITGTMYEEDN
;
A
#
# COMPACT_ATOMS: atom_id res chain seq x y z
N MET A 1 9.81 8.12 -8.23
CA MET A 1 9.19 6.95 -8.88
C MET A 1 7.68 7.07 -8.74
N LYS A 2 6.92 6.62 -9.74
CA LYS A 2 5.45 6.60 -9.71
C LYS A 2 4.95 5.19 -9.47
N ALA A 3 3.74 5.10 -8.93
CA ALA A 3 2.97 3.87 -8.85
C ALA A 3 1.50 4.15 -9.19
N TYR A 4 0.78 3.12 -9.59
CA TYR A 4 -0.60 3.26 -10.04
C TYR A 4 -1.44 2.12 -9.49
N MET A 5 -2.70 2.43 -9.16
CA MET A 5 -3.69 1.44 -8.74
C MET A 5 -4.99 1.62 -9.50
N THR A 6 -5.66 0.51 -9.82
CA THR A 6 -7.08 0.51 -10.17
C THR A 6 -7.76 -0.69 -9.54
N SER A 7 -9.06 -0.58 -9.30
CA SER A 7 -9.90 -1.67 -8.83
C SER A 7 -10.82 -2.16 -9.95
N GLY A 8 -11.23 -3.43 -9.88
CA GLY A 8 -12.11 -4.05 -10.87
C GLY A 8 -12.35 -5.53 -10.59
N THR A 9 -12.90 -6.24 -11.57
CA THR A 9 -12.93 -7.72 -11.54
C THR A 9 -11.57 -8.27 -11.96
N ILE A 10 -11.16 -9.41 -11.42
CA ILE A 10 -9.86 -10.01 -11.75
C ILE A 10 -9.74 -10.29 -13.26
N ASP A 11 -10.78 -10.86 -13.88
CA ASP A 11 -10.83 -11.14 -15.32
C ASP A 11 -10.60 -9.90 -16.20
N TYR A 12 -11.04 -8.73 -15.75
CA TYR A 12 -10.82 -7.48 -16.47
C TYR A 12 -9.38 -6.99 -16.29
N LEU A 13 -8.83 -7.12 -15.09
CA LEU A 13 -7.50 -6.65 -14.75
C LEU A 13 -6.40 -7.50 -15.38
N LEU A 14 -6.58 -8.83 -15.47
CA LEU A 14 -5.62 -9.74 -16.14
C LEU A 14 -5.42 -9.40 -17.63
N LYS A 15 -6.46 -8.89 -18.31
CA LYS A 15 -6.33 -8.40 -19.70
C LYS A 15 -5.37 -7.22 -19.84
N MET A 16 -5.10 -6.48 -18.76
CA MET A 16 -4.12 -5.39 -18.78
C MET A 16 -2.70 -5.94 -18.84
N GLU A 17 -2.40 -7.02 -18.13
CA GLU A 17 -1.12 -7.71 -18.21
C GLU A 17 -0.91 -8.35 -19.60
N GLU A 18 -1.98 -8.88 -20.22
CA GLU A 18 -1.93 -9.32 -21.61
C GLU A 18 -1.55 -8.21 -22.58
N LYS A 19 -2.13 -7.03 -22.38
CA LYS A 19 -1.95 -5.87 -23.25
C LYS A 19 -0.62 -5.15 -23.05
N TYR A 20 -0.13 -5.06 -21.81
CA TYR A 20 1.05 -4.28 -21.44
C TYR A 20 2.15 -5.16 -20.82
N LYS A 21 2.70 -6.08 -21.63
CA LYS A 21 3.70 -7.09 -21.23
C LYS A 21 5.02 -6.56 -20.66
N ALA A 22 5.29 -5.26 -20.82
CA ALA A 22 6.49 -4.62 -20.28
C ALA A 22 6.28 -4.05 -18.86
N ILE A 23 5.06 -4.14 -18.33
CA ILE A 23 4.70 -3.67 -16.98
C ILE A 23 4.52 -4.89 -16.09
N ASP A 24 5.26 -4.91 -14.99
CA ASP A 24 5.11 -5.91 -13.94
C ASP A 24 3.88 -5.54 -13.08
N PHE A 25 2.75 -6.18 -13.35
CA PHE A 25 1.53 -5.99 -12.57
C PHE A 25 1.51 -6.91 -11.35
N PHE A 26 0.96 -6.37 -10.27
CA PHE A 26 0.60 -7.12 -9.08
C PHE A 26 -0.91 -7.05 -8.91
N PHE A 27 -1.56 -8.21 -8.85
CA PHE A 27 -3.00 -8.32 -8.65
C PHE A 27 -3.29 -8.78 -7.22
N ILE A 28 -4.24 -8.11 -6.57
CA ILE A 28 -4.59 -8.34 -5.16
C ILE A 28 -6.09 -8.59 -5.10
N ILE A 29 -6.50 -9.75 -4.57
CA ILE A 29 -7.89 -10.09 -4.32
C ILE A 29 -8.28 -9.60 -2.92
N SER A 30 -9.27 -8.74 -2.86
CA SER A 30 -9.83 -8.16 -1.63
C SER A 30 -11.31 -8.56 -1.47
N SER A 31 -11.91 -8.19 -0.34
CA SER A 31 -13.35 -8.42 -0.11
C SER A 31 -14.26 -7.66 -1.08
N GLU A 32 -13.77 -6.58 -1.70
CA GLU A 32 -14.57 -5.70 -2.57
C GLU A 32 -14.28 -5.92 -4.07
N GLY A 33 -13.46 -6.92 -4.42
CA GLY A 33 -13.02 -7.20 -5.78
C GLY A 33 -11.50 -7.29 -5.88
N ALA A 34 -10.94 -7.03 -7.06
CA ALA A 34 -9.51 -7.09 -7.31
C ALA A 34 -8.90 -5.70 -7.46
N ILE A 35 -7.62 -5.58 -7.13
CA ILE A 35 -6.81 -4.38 -7.30
C ILE A 35 -5.62 -4.75 -8.18
N ALA A 36 -5.36 -3.96 -9.22
CA ALA A 36 -4.11 -4.03 -9.98
C ALA A 36 -3.20 -2.90 -9.53
N PHE A 37 -1.96 -3.24 -9.19
CA PHE A 37 -0.91 -2.31 -8.78
C PHE A 37 0.32 -2.49 -9.68
N TYR A 38 0.98 -1.41 -10.05
CA TYR A 38 2.34 -1.46 -10.60
C TYR A 38 3.13 -0.21 -10.21
N GLU A 39 4.45 -0.33 -10.21
CA GLU A 39 5.38 0.78 -9.94
C GLU A 39 6.51 0.81 -10.97
N GLY A 40 7.24 1.93 -11.04
CA GLY A 40 8.50 2.01 -11.80
C GLY A 40 8.43 2.62 -13.19
N THR A 41 7.25 2.81 -13.79
CA THR A 41 7.08 3.50 -15.07
C THR A 41 6.41 4.88 -14.90
N SER A 42 6.71 5.83 -15.79
CA SER A 42 5.97 7.10 -15.91
C SER A 42 4.73 6.98 -16.79
N GLU A 43 4.52 5.84 -17.44
CA GLU A 43 3.37 5.60 -18.30
C GLU A 43 2.16 5.17 -17.49
N LYS A 44 1.11 5.99 -17.52
CA LYS A 44 -0.18 5.67 -16.94
C LYS A 44 -1.00 4.85 -17.94
N VAL A 45 -1.13 3.54 -17.69
CA VAL A 45 -1.91 2.64 -18.56
C VAL A 45 -3.36 2.42 -18.12
N PHE A 46 -3.71 2.78 -16.88
CA PHE A 46 -5.07 2.70 -16.37
C PHE A 46 -5.88 3.91 -16.84
N ALA A 47 -6.99 3.66 -17.55
CA ALA A 47 -7.91 4.71 -17.98
C ALA A 47 -8.61 5.39 -16.79
N SER A 48 -8.99 4.60 -15.78
CA SER A 48 -9.47 5.05 -14.48
C SER A 48 -8.59 4.42 -13.41
N GLY A 49 -8.13 5.20 -12.44
CA GLY A 49 -7.25 4.70 -11.39
C GLY A 49 -6.64 5.85 -10.58
N ARG A 50 -5.86 5.48 -9.57
CA ARG A 50 -5.09 6.40 -8.74
C ARG A 50 -3.63 6.37 -9.16
N GLU A 51 -3.01 7.54 -9.20
CA GLU A 51 -1.58 7.71 -9.39
C GLU A 51 -0.96 8.17 -8.08
N PHE A 52 0.20 7.59 -7.76
CA PHE A 52 0.93 7.85 -6.52
C PHE A 52 2.37 8.23 -6.79
N ASP A 53 2.89 9.14 -5.96
CA ASP A 53 4.32 9.30 -5.73
C ASP A 53 4.77 8.24 -4.71
N VAL A 54 5.78 7.45 -5.08
CA VAL A 54 6.40 6.48 -4.17
C VAL A 54 7.45 7.22 -3.34
N LEU A 55 7.12 7.45 -2.06
CA LEU A 55 7.93 8.24 -1.14
C LEU A 55 8.98 7.43 -0.39
N LYS A 56 8.72 6.14 -0.18
CA LYS A 56 9.63 5.17 0.46
C LYS A 56 9.29 3.76 -0.02
N SER A 57 10.32 2.98 -0.32
CA SER A 57 10.22 1.57 -0.68
C SER A 57 11.14 0.74 0.19
N VAL A 58 10.63 -0.37 0.71
CA VAL A 58 11.41 -1.36 1.47
C VAL A 58 11.04 -2.74 0.92
N GLY A 59 12.02 -3.57 0.60
CA GLY A 59 11.79 -4.89 0.01
C GLY A 59 11.19 -4.86 -1.41
N ASN A 60 11.12 -6.03 -2.03
CA ASN A 60 10.51 -6.25 -3.33
C ASN A 60 9.13 -6.85 -3.14
N ILE A 61 8.14 -6.34 -3.89
CA ILE A 61 6.80 -6.93 -3.89
C ILE A 61 6.91 -8.34 -4.50
N GLN A 62 6.32 -9.33 -3.84
CA GLN A 62 6.37 -10.74 -4.24
C GLN A 62 5.06 -11.13 -4.95
N GLU A 63 5.11 -12.14 -5.81
CA GLU A 63 3.91 -12.68 -6.50
C GLU A 63 2.89 -13.29 -5.51
N HIS A 64 3.36 -13.74 -4.34
CA HIS A 64 2.53 -14.37 -3.31
C HIS A 64 2.56 -13.58 -2.00
N GLY A 65 1.45 -13.56 -1.29
CA GLY A 65 1.39 -13.05 0.08
C GLY A 65 0.09 -12.34 0.42
N TYR A 66 0.04 -11.84 1.66
CA TYR A 66 -1.05 -11.08 2.24
C TYR A 66 -0.71 -9.58 2.27
N VAL A 67 -1.63 -8.77 1.77
CA VAL A 67 -1.46 -7.33 1.57
C VAL A 67 -2.37 -6.54 2.49
N ILE A 68 -1.81 -5.48 3.06
CA ILE A 68 -2.53 -4.47 3.84
C ILE A 68 -2.25 -3.10 3.22
N MET A 69 -3.29 -2.33 2.97
CA MET A 69 -3.22 -0.96 2.47
C MET A 69 -3.97 -0.03 3.44
N ASN A 70 -3.21 0.65 4.30
CA ASN A 70 -3.76 1.63 5.22
C ASN A 70 -3.86 3.00 4.51
N HIS A 71 -5.08 3.44 4.26
CA HIS A 71 -5.40 4.72 3.64
C HIS A 71 -5.58 5.77 4.73
N ILE A 72 -4.67 6.73 4.74
CA ILE A 72 -4.54 7.75 5.79
C ILE A 72 -4.73 9.12 5.14
N PRO A 73 -5.90 9.76 5.31
CA PRO A 73 -6.07 11.12 4.89
C PRO A 73 -5.26 12.04 5.83
N VAL A 74 -4.54 13.00 5.25
CA VAL A 74 -3.68 13.94 5.98
C VAL A 74 -4.00 15.35 5.48
N SER A 75 -4.35 16.28 6.38
CA SER A 75 -4.57 17.68 6.01
C SER A 75 -3.33 18.26 5.33
N GLU A 76 -3.52 19.11 4.31
CA GLU A 76 -2.45 19.70 3.50
C GLU A 76 -1.33 20.34 4.35
N ASP A 77 -1.70 21.13 5.36
CA ASP A 77 -0.76 21.77 6.31
C ASP A 77 0.12 20.76 7.09
N SER A 78 -0.31 19.50 7.19
CA SER A 78 0.40 18.44 7.89
C SER A 78 1.18 17.51 6.96
N HIS A 79 1.09 17.66 5.63
CA HIS A 79 1.75 16.77 4.66
C HIS A 79 3.26 16.69 4.90
N ALA A 80 3.95 17.83 4.92
CA ALA A 80 5.40 17.86 5.05
C ALA A 80 5.88 17.18 6.35
N THR A 81 5.18 17.43 7.46
CA THR A 81 5.49 16.82 8.76
C THR A 81 5.21 15.31 8.75
N PHE A 82 4.09 14.90 8.17
CA PHE A 82 3.72 13.49 8.05
C PHE A 82 4.71 12.71 7.18
N GLU A 83 5.02 13.24 6.00
CA GLU A 83 6.01 12.67 5.08
C GLU A 83 7.38 12.52 5.74
N TYR A 84 7.86 13.57 6.40
CA TYR A 84 9.13 13.53 7.11
C TYR A 84 9.13 12.40 8.15
N ARG A 85 8.09 12.33 8.99
CA ARG A 85 8.01 11.34 10.06
C ARG A 85 7.92 9.90 9.53
N MET A 86 7.13 9.66 8.48
CA MET A 86 6.99 8.33 7.87
C MET A 86 8.25 7.89 7.08
N LYS A 87 8.98 8.83 6.47
CA LYS A 87 10.26 8.53 5.80
C LYS A 87 11.31 8.11 6.82
N HIS A 88 11.39 8.81 7.95
CA HIS A 88 12.40 8.61 8.99
C HIS A 88 11.98 7.64 10.11
N SER A 89 10.74 7.12 10.08
CA SER A 89 10.31 6.14 11.08
C SER A 89 11.12 4.86 10.92
N SER A 90 11.84 4.50 11.98
CA SER A 90 12.44 3.18 12.15
C SER A 90 11.41 2.28 12.81
N SER A 91 10.54 1.66 12.00
CA SER A 91 9.56 0.69 12.52
C SER A 91 10.21 -0.65 12.86
N GLY A 92 11.39 -0.97 12.31
CA GLY A 92 11.97 -2.32 12.36
C GLY A 92 11.04 -3.37 11.75
N ILE A 93 10.11 -2.94 10.90
CA ILE A 93 9.13 -3.83 10.27
C ILE A 93 9.84 -4.85 9.37
N GLU A 94 10.95 -4.43 8.78
CA GLU A 94 11.81 -5.24 7.90
C GLU A 94 12.49 -6.41 8.60
N THR A 95 12.59 -6.39 9.93
CA THR A 95 13.18 -7.50 10.71
C THR A 95 12.14 -8.51 11.17
N MET A 96 10.86 -8.29 10.86
CA MET A 96 9.77 -9.15 11.28
C MET A 96 9.67 -10.37 10.37
N SER A 97 9.47 -11.54 10.98
CA SER A 97 9.20 -12.78 10.24
C SER A 97 8.04 -12.59 9.27
N GLY A 98 8.23 -13.07 8.05
CA GLY A 98 7.22 -12.98 6.99
C GLY A 98 7.05 -11.59 6.38
N PHE A 99 7.75 -10.54 6.81
CA PHE A 99 7.72 -9.26 6.09
C PHE A 99 8.34 -9.43 4.69
N GLN A 100 7.66 -8.91 3.67
CA GLN A 100 8.12 -8.98 2.27
C GLN A 100 8.39 -7.58 1.70
N ALA A 101 7.44 -6.66 1.80
CA ALA A 101 7.57 -5.33 1.21
C ALA A 101 6.77 -4.25 1.95
N MET A 102 7.22 -3.00 1.81
CA MET A 102 6.47 -1.80 2.20
C MET A 102 6.58 -0.72 1.12
N ARG A 103 5.49 -0.01 0.85
CA ARG A 103 5.49 1.27 0.12
C ARG A 103 4.80 2.35 0.94
N LEU A 104 5.42 3.52 1.01
CA LEU A 104 4.74 4.76 1.40
C LEU A 104 4.36 5.51 0.12
N LEU A 105 3.06 5.60 -0.12
CA LEU A 105 2.49 6.18 -1.34
C LEU A 105 1.76 7.47 -0.99
N LYS A 106 1.97 8.52 -1.80
CA LYS A 106 1.18 9.76 -1.74
C LYS A 106 0.34 9.85 -3.00
N GLN A 107 -0.98 9.90 -2.86
CA GLN A 107 -1.86 10.06 -4.01
C GLN A 107 -1.67 11.46 -4.61
N THR A 108 -1.57 11.55 -5.93
CA THR A 108 -1.19 12.79 -6.63
C THR A 108 -2.31 13.82 -6.73
N ASP A 109 -3.57 13.38 -6.71
CA ASP A 109 -4.77 14.20 -6.88
C ASP A 109 -5.58 14.35 -5.58
N SER A 110 -5.04 13.95 -4.42
CA SER A 110 -5.74 14.04 -3.14
C SER A 110 -4.81 14.18 -1.94
N ASN A 111 -5.41 14.36 -0.77
CA ASN A 111 -4.75 14.42 0.52
C ASN A 111 -4.55 13.04 1.17
N MET A 112 -4.60 11.97 0.36
CA MET A 112 -4.54 10.58 0.81
C MET A 112 -3.12 10.03 0.71
N PHE A 113 -2.66 9.42 1.81
CA PHE A 113 -1.47 8.58 1.84
C PHE A 113 -1.89 7.12 1.95
N VAL A 114 -1.13 6.22 1.32
CA VAL A 114 -1.31 4.78 1.46
C VAL A 114 -0.03 4.16 1.98
N VAL A 115 -0.13 3.46 3.12
CA VAL A 115 0.92 2.56 3.60
C VAL A 115 0.55 1.16 3.13
N PHE A 116 1.23 0.72 2.08
CA PHE A 116 1.14 -0.65 1.57
C PHE A 116 2.16 -1.50 2.31
N THR A 117 1.76 -2.64 2.86
CA THR A 117 2.66 -3.67 3.37
C THR A 117 2.26 -5.03 2.84
N GLN A 118 3.24 -5.85 2.49
CA GLN A 118 3.06 -7.22 2.07
C GLN A 118 3.78 -8.16 3.04
N TRP A 119 3.11 -9.27 3.33
CA TRP A 119 3.52 -10.30 4.27
C TRP A 119 3.38 -11.68 3.63
N ALA A 120 4.23 -12.64 4.01
CA ALA A 120 4.15 -14.01 3.54
C ALA A 120 2.81 -14.66 3.90
N SER A 121 2.24 -14.33 5.06
CA SER A 121 0.92 -14.80 5.48
C SER A 121 0.17 -13.75 6.29
N LYS A 122 -1.14 -13.96 6.44
CA LYS A 122 -1.98 -13.18 7.36
C LYS A 122 -1.52 -13.33 8.81
N ASP A 123 -1.02 -14.51 9.18
CA ASP A 123 -0.55 -14.77 10.55
C ASP A 123 0.73 -14.00 10.86
N ASP A 124 1.65 -13.87 9.90
CA ASP A 124 2.85 -13.04 10.06
C ASP A 124 2.48 -11.56 10.31
N PHE A 125 1.52 -11.04 9.54
CA PHE A 125 0.98 -9.70 9.79
C PHE A 125 0.36 -9.59 11.21
N ASN A 126 -0.46 -10.56 11.60
CA ASN A 126 -1.09 -10.55 12.93
C ASN A 126 -0.04 -10.57 14.04
N ASN A 127 0.98 -11.43 13.91
CA ASN A 127 2.11 -11.51 14.85
C ASN A 127 2.84 -10.17 14.95
N TRP A 128 3.04 -9.49 13.82
CA TRP A 128 3.61 -8.14 13.83
C TRP A 128 2.74 -7.15 14.59
N THR A 129 1.43 -7.10 14.34
CA THR A 129 0.53 -6.14 15.02
C THR A 129 0.52 -6.27 16.55
N GLN A 130 0.85 -7.47 17.06
CA GLN A 130 0.93 -7.75 18.50
C GLN A 130 2.33 -7.48 19.10
N SER A 131 3.34 -7.29 18.27
CA SER A 131 4.73 -7.10 18.68
C SER A 131 4.99 -5.72 19.31
N ASP A 132 6.10 -5.61 20.05
CA ASP A 132 6.55 -4.34 20.60
C ASP A 132 7.06 -3.37 19.51
N HIS A 133 7.51 -3.88 18.37
CA HIS A 133 7.82 -3.09 17.17
C HIS A 133 6.60 -2.30 16.69
N PHE A 134 5.44 -2.96 16.61
CA PHE A 134 4.20 -2.28 16.22
C PHE A 134 3.81 -1.19 17.20
N LYS A 135 3.86 -1.49 18.51
CA LYS A 135 3.57 -0.51 19.56
C LYS A 135 4.51 0.70 19.48
N GLN A 136 5.81 0.48 19.23
CA GLN A 136 6.79 1.55 19.11
C GLN A 136 6.53 2.41 17.87
N ALA A 137 6.25 1.80 16.71
CA ALA A 137 5.95 2.51 15.47
C ALA A 137 4.65 3.32 15.54
N HIS A 138 3.66 2.86 16.32
CA HIS A 138 2.34 3.50 16.42
C HIS A 138 2.15 4.34 17.70
N LYS A 139 3.15 4.41 18.58
CA LYS A 139 3.10 5.21 19.82
C LYS A 139 2.87 6.70 19.56
N GLU A 140 3.42 7.21 18.46
CA GLU A 140 3.33 8.62 18.07
C GLU A 140 2.02 8.97 17.32
N GLN A 141 1.29 7.97 16.82
CA GLN A 141 0.03 8.21 16.10
C GLN A 141 -1.12 8.64 17.03
N GLN A 142 -1.04 8.33 18.33
CA GLN A 142 -2.07 8.69 19.31
C GLN A 142 -2.06 10.19 19.68
N ALA A 143 -1.03 10.95 19.31
CA ALA A 143 -0.79 12.28 19.87
C ALA A 143 -1.46 13.45 19.12
N LYS A 144 -2.09 13.26 17.95
CA LYS A 144 -2.77 14.36 17.24
C LYS A 144 -4.03 13.85 16.55
N LYS A 145 -5.21 14.20 17.08
CA LYS A 145 -6.46 14.18 16.31
C LYS A 145 -6.30 15.21 15.20
N PRO A 146 -6.30 14.84 13.92
CA PRO A 146 -6.21 15.83 12.88
C PRO A 146 -7.50 16.66 12.89
N GLY A 147 -7.34 17.99 12.91
CA GLY A 147 -8.46 18.91 12.73
C GLY A 147 -9.16 18.62 11.40
N TYR A 148 -10.50 18.65 11.42
CA TYR A 148 -11.41 18.54 10.27
C TYR A 148 -10.83 17.83 9.03
N ILE A 149 -10.58 16.52 9.15
CA ILE A 149 -10.45 15.67 7.97
C ILE A 149 -11.84 15.14 7.63
N MET A 150 -12.33 15.44 6.42
CA MET A 150 -13.64 15.00 5.95
C MET A 150 -13.71 13.47 5.78
N GLU A 151 -12.58 12.86 5.42
CA GLU A 151 -12.45 11.41 5.21
C GLU A 151 -11.84 10.73 6.44
N ARG A 152 -12.36 9.55 6.80
CA ARG A 152 -11.77 8.74 7.88
C ARG A 152 -10.72 7.80 7.30
N PRO A 153 -9.66 7.47 8.05
CA PRO A 153 -8.75 6.43 7.63
C PRO A 153 -9.49 5.10 7.50
N PHE A 154 -9.10 4.31 6.50
CA PHE A 154 -9.65 2.98 6.26
C PHE A 154 -8.55 2.03 5.80
N ILE A 155 -8.80 0.73 5.93
CA ILE A 155 -7.84 -0.32 5.58
C ILE A 155 -8.47 -1.21 4.53
N ILE A 156 -7.75 -1.44 3.44
CA ILE A 156 -8.03 -2.51 2.50
C ILE A 156 -7.08 -3.66 2.79
N THR A 157 -7.60 -4.87 2.85
CA THR A 157 -6.81 -6.09 2.99
C THR A 157 -7.08 -7.02 1.82
N GLY A 158 -6.09 -7.77 1.39
CA GLY A 158 -6.24 -8.76 0.34
C GLY A 158 -5.10 -9.76 0.32
N THR A 159 -5.19 -10.72 -0.60
CA THR A 159 -4.13 -11.68 -0.89
C THR A 159 -3.69 -11.45 -2.33
N MET A 160 -2.41 -11.61 -2.64
CA MET A 160 -1.96 -11.62 -4.03
C MET A 160 -2.73 -12.69 -4.80
N TYR A 161 -3.15 -12.35 -6.01
CA TYR A 161 -3.87 -13.28 -6.88
C TYR A 161 -2.94 -14.42 -7.28
N GLU A 162 -3.47 -15.63 -7.17
CA GLU A 162 -2.83 -16.86 -7.64
C GLU A 162 -3.74 -17.44 -8.71
N GLU A 163 -3.19 -17.79 -9.87
CA GLU A 163 -3.95 -18.50 -10.89
C GLU A 163 -4.24 -19.92 -10.37
N ASP A 164 -5.53 -20.30 -10.35
CA ASP A 164 -5.93 -21.65 -9.96
C ASP A 164 -5.31 -22.64 -10.98
N ASN A 165 -4.30 -23.40 -10.56
CA ASN A 165 -3.67 -24.48 -11.35
C ASN A 165 -4.61 -25.67 -11.56
#